data_AF-A0A943GKF8-F1
#
_entry.id   AF-A0A943GKF8-F1
#
_cell.length_a   1.000
_cell.length_b   1.000
_cell.length_c   1.000
_cell.angle_alpha   90.00
_cell.angle_beta   90.00
_cell.angle_gamma   90.00
#
_symmetry.space_group_name_H-M   'P 1'
#
loop_
_entity.id
_entity.type
_entity.pdbx_description
1 polymer ?
#
loop_
_entity_poly.entity_id
_entity_poly.type
_entity_poly.pdbx_seq_one_letter_code
_entity_poly.pdbx_strand_id
1 'polypeptide(L)'
;MEHIYHSKDKDLIQQYMEKVTWIFIEYFVIEAAGSYKLSDEGIHYLTAFYTDAIVGNTMHWIKEGMPPFREKYLLLVSKSFEDSIEDMIQSYLKYS
;
A
#
# COMPACT_ATOMS: atom_id res chain seq x y z
N MET A 1 -29.61 -2.04 7.47
CA MET A 1 -28.61 -1.24 6.72
C MET A 1 -27.70 -2.23 6.04
N GLU A 2 -27.65 -2.24 4.70
CA GLU A 2 -26.67 -3.05 3.98
C GLU A 2 -25.27 -2.45 4.20
N HIS A 3 -24.33 -3.28 4.62
CA HIS A 3 -22.94 -2.92 4.76
C HIS A 3 -22.36 -2.69 3.35
N ILE A 4 -21.66 -1.58 3.14
CA ILE A 4 -20.98 -1.23 1.87
C ILE A 4 -20.06 -2.36 1.38
N TYR A 5 -19.55 -3.20 2.28
CA TYR A 5 -18.74 -4.37 1.95
C TYR A 5 -19.49 -5.46 1.15
N HIS A 6 -20.82 -5.49 1.17
CA HIS A 6 -21.62 -6.52 0.48
C HIS A 6 -22.28 -6.03 -0.82
N SER A 7 -22.05 -4.78 -1.23
CA SER A 7 -22.63 -4.21 -2.45
C SER A 7 -21.63 -4.17 -3.61
N LYS A 8 -22.13 -3.89 -4.82
CA LYS A 8 -21.31 -3.57 -6.01
C LYS A 8 -20.36 -2.39 -5.77
N ASP A 9 -20.60 -1.59 -4.73
CA ASP A 9 -19.78 -0.45 -4.37
C ASP A 9 -18.44 -0.87 -3.73
N LYS A 10 -18.34 -2.11 -3.20
CA LYS A 10 -17.08 -2.65 -2.67
C LYS A 10 -16.00 -2.67 -3.74
N ASP A 11 -16.29 -3.24 -4.91
CA ASP A 11 -15.31 -3.40 -5.99
C ASP A 11 -14.88 -2.02 -6.53
N LEU A 12 -15.82 -1.08 -6.61
CA LEU A 12 -15.54 0.30 -7.02
C LEU A 12 -14.65 1.03 -6.01
N ILE A 13 -14.93 0.89 -4.71
CA ILE A 13 -14.11 1.48 -3.64
C ILE A 13 -12.72 0.86 -3.64
N GLN A 14 -12.62 -0.45 -3.79
CA GLN A 14 -11.34 -1.15 -3.84
C GLN A 14 -10.50 -0.67 -5.03
N GLN A 15 -11.06 -0.65 -6.24
CA GLN A 15 -10.36 -0.14 -7.44
C GLN A 15 -9.89 1.31 -7.28
N TYR A 16 -10.72 2.16 -6.67
CA TYR A 16 -10.34 3.54 -6.40
C TYR A 16 -9.18 3.62 -5.39
N MET A 17 -9.25 2.85 -4.30
CA MET A 17 -8.18 2.78 -3.30
C MET A 17 -6.88 2.25 -3.90
N GLU A 18 -6.93 1.20 -4.71
CA GLU A 18 -5.79 0.64 -5.44
C GLU A 18 -5.13 1.70 -6.33
N LYS A 19 -5.91 2.37 -7.16
CA LYS A 19 -5.39 3.38 -8.09
C LYS A 19 -4.72 4.56 -7.37
N VAL A 20 -5.38 5.10 -6.35
CA VAL A 20 -4.85 6.26 -5.62
C VAL A 20 -3.62 5.85 -4.81
N THR A 21 -3.66 4.71 -4.14
CA THR A 21 -2.53 4.20 -3.34
C THR A 21 -1.33 3.92 -4.25
N TRP A 22 -1.53 3.28 -5.40
CA TRP A 22 -0.47 3.01 -6.37
C TRP A 22 0.31 4.27 -6.72
N ILE A 23 -0.39 5.35 -7.12
CA ILE A 23 0.25 6.61 -7.55
C ILE A 23 1.14 7.18 -6.43
N PHE A 24 0.67 7.18 -5.19
CA PHE A 24 1.44 7.70 -4.06
C PHE A 24 2.63 6.81 -3.72
N ILE A 25 2.43 5.49 -3.66
CA ILE A 25 3.48 4.55 -3.31
C ILE A 25 4.56 4.51 -4.38
N GLU A 26 4.20 4.54 -5.66
CA GLU A 26 5.17 4.57 -6.76
C GLU A 26 6.10 5.78 -6.63
N TYR A 27 5.55 6.96 -6.34
CA TYR A 27 6.34 8.16 -6.07
C TYR A 27 7.33 7.93 -4.92
N PHE A 28 6.87 7.41 -3.77
CA PHE A 28 7.75 7.20 -2.63
C PHE A 28 8.79 6.09 -2.85
N VAL A 29 8.46 5.04 -3.59
CA VAL A 29 9.39 3.98 -3.97
C VAL A 29 10.49 4.54 -4.87
N ILE A 30 10.13 5.37 -5.86
CA ILE A 30 11.10 6.03 -6.75
C ILE A 30 12.03 6.96 -5.96
N GLU A 31 11.48 7.77 -5.06
CA GLU A 31 12.28 8.66 -4.21
C GLU A 31 13.24 7.88 -3.30
N ALA A 32 12.76 6.81 -2.67
CA ALA A 32 13.60 5.95 -1.83
C ALA A 32 14.66 5.17 -2.63
N ALA A 33 14.34 4.81 -3.87
CA ALA A 33 15.25 4.11 -4.77
C ALA A 33 16.36 5.01 -5.34
N GLY A 34 16.36 6.33 -5.10
CA GLY A 34 17.22 7.29 -5.81
C GLY A 34 18.71 6.95 -5.89
N SER A 35 19.30 6.34 -4.86
CA SER A 35 20.71 5.90 -4.86
C SER A 35 20.91 4.45 -5.32
N TYR A 36 19.82 3.68 -5.43
CA TYR A 36 19.77 2.29 -5.83
C TYR A 36 19.51 2.16 -7.33
N LYS A 37 20.09 1.16 -7.99
CA LYS A 37 19.81 0.85 -9.41
C LYS A 37 18.62 -0.10 -9.54
N LEU A 38 17.47 0.32 -9.01
CA LEU A 38 16.26 -0.50 -9.10
C LEU A 38 15.74 -0.50 -10.54
N SER A 39 15.38 -1.67 -11.07
CA SER A 39 14.74 -1.79 -12.38
C SER A 39 13.29 -1.32 -12.34
N ASP A 40 12.68 -1.04 -13.49
CA ASP A 40 11.24 -0.75 -13.59
C ASP A 40 10.39 -1.88 -13.00
N GLU A 41 10.83 -3.13 -13.17
CA GLU A 41 10.18 -4.32 -12.59
C GLU A 41 10.30 -4.34 -11.06
N GLY A 42 11.42 -3.89 -10.50
CA GLY A 42 11.59 -3.73 -9.06
C GLY A 42 10.75 -2.61 -8.47
N ILE A 43 10.68 -1.46 -9.16
CA ILE A 43 9.78 -0.36 -8.80
C ILE A 43 8.34 -0.86 -8.80
N HIS A 44 7.92 -1.58 -9.85
CA HIS A 44 6.59 -2.16 -9.96
C HIS A 44 6.31 -3.16 -8.83
N TYR A 45 7.23 -4.09 -8.56
CA TYR A 45 7.09 -5.08 -7.51
C TYR A 45 6.89 -4.44 -6.13
N LEU A 46 7.77 -3.50 -5.76
CA LEU A 46 7.67 -2.83 -4.46
C LEU A 46 6.41 -1.98 -4.36
N THR A 47 6.04 -1.28 -5.44
CA THR A 47 4.82 -0.49 -5.50
C THR A 47 3.58 -1.36 -5.28
N ALA A 48 3.51 -2.50 -5.97
CA ALA A 48 2.43 -3.47 -5.80
C ALA A 48 2.38 -4.00 -4.36
N PHE A 49 3.51 -4.42 -3.81
CA PHE A 49 3.59 -4.97 -2.45
C PHE A 49 3.02 -4.01 -1.39
N TYR A 50 3.45 -2.75 -1.38
CA TYR A 50 2.96 -1.76 -0.42
C TYR A 50 1.52 -1.33 -0.71
N THR A 51 1.13 -1.25 -1.99
CA THR A 51 -0.26 -0.96 -2.38
C THR A 51 -1.21 -2.03 -1.83
N ASP A 52 -0.89 -3.31 -2.05
CA ASP A 52 -1.69 -4.43 -1.58
C ASP A 52 -1.80 -4.46 -0.06
N ALA A 53 -0.70 -4.19 0.65
CA ALA A 53 -0.69 -4.12 2.11
C ALA A 53 -1.64 -3.01 2.62
N ILE A 54 -1.57 -1.82 2.04
CA ILE A 54 -2.38 -0.66 2.49
C ILE A 54 -3.85 -0.86 2.15
N VAL A 55 -4.15 -1.24 0.91
CA VAL A 55 -5.52 -1.47 0.44
C VAL A 55 -6.13 -2.63 1.21
N GLY A 56 -5.43 -3.76 1.34
CA GLY A 56 -5.93 -4.95 2.01
C GLY A 56 -6.32 -4.68 3.47
N ASN A 57 -5.45 -4.00 4.22
CA ASN A 57 -5.75 -3.61 5.59
C ASN A 57 -6.89 -2.57 5.68
N THR A 58 -6.95 -1.61 4.75
CA THR A 58 -8.05 -0.62 4.69
C THR A 58 -9.39 -1.30 4.41
N MET A 59 -9.42 -2.26 3.49
CA MET A 59 -10.62 -3.04 3.17
C MET A 59 -11.04 -3.94 4.34
N HIS A 60 -10.08 -4.47 5.10
CA HIS A 60 -10.36 -5.19 6.34
C HIS A 60 -11.02 -4.28 7.39
N TRP A 61 -10.47 -3.08 7.59
CA TRP A 61 -11.04 -2.08 8.50
C TRP A 61 -12.46 -1.65 8.10
N ILE A 62 -12.74 -1.50 6.80
CA ILE A 62 -14.09 -1.23 6.29
C ILE A 62 -15.02 -2.43 6.56
N LYS A 63 -14.55 -3.66 6.35
CA LYS A 63 -15.30 -4.89 6.60
C LYS A 63 -15.73 -5.00 8.07
N GLU A 64 -14.89 -4.58 9.00
CA GLU A 64 -15.16 -4.59 10.45
C GLU A 64 -16.08 -3.46 10.94
N GLY A 65 -16.63 -2.64 10.02
CA GLY A 65 -17.53 -1.54 10.38
C GLY A 65 -16.82 -0.27 10.80
N MET A 66 -15.56 -0.09 10.38
CA MET A 66 -14.78 1.12 10.61
C MET A 66 -14.66 1.50 12.09
N PRO A 67 -14.17 0.61 12.96
CA PRO A 67 -13.96 0.94 14.37
C PRO A 67 -13.06 2.19 14.52
N PRO A 68 -13.17 2.95 15.63
CA PRO A 68 -12.32 4.11 15.88
C PRO A 68 -10.83 3.72 15.84
N PHE A 69 -9.92 4.71 15.87
CA PHE A 69 -8.44 4.57 15.76
C PHE A 69 -7.81 4.63 14.35
N ARG A 70 -8.51 5.17 13.34
CA ARG A 70 -7.96 5.36 11.97
C ARG A 70 -6.66 6.18 11.93
N GLU A 71 -6.52 7.22 12.75
CA GLU A 71 -5.32 8.07 12.76
C GLU A 71 -4.07 7.31 13.17
N LYS A 72 -4.17 6.47 14.20
CA LYS A 72 -3.07 5.59 14.63
C LYS A 72 -2.72 4.59 13.53
N TYR A 73 -3.73 4.06 12.83
CA TYR A 73 -3.53 3.12 11.74
C TYR A 73 -2.77 3.75 10.56
N LEU A 74 -3.19 4.93 10.09
CA LEU A 74 -2.49 5.66 9.01
C LEU A 74 -1.04 5.99 9.39
N LEU A 75 -0.81 6.41 10.64
CA LEU A 75 0.54 6.66 11.15
C LEU A 75 1.40 5.39 11.13
N LEU A 76 0.87 4.27 11.59
CA LEU A 76 1.59 2.99 11.64
C LEU A 76 1.94 2.48 10.24
N VAL A 77 1.05 2.65 9.27
CA VAL A 77 1.32 2.32 7.87
C VAL A 77 2.44 3.17 7.30
N SER A 78 2.39 4.50 7.49
CA SER A 78 3.45 5.41 7.05
C SER A 78 4.80 5.03 7.66
N LYS A 79 4.81 4.78 8.97
CA LYS A 79 6.04 4.39 9.66
C LYS A 79 6.57 3.02 9.22
N SER A 80 5.68 2.06 9.01
CA SER A 80 6.08 0.76 8.50
C SER A 80 6.74 0.87 7.12
N PHE A 81 6.20 1.70 6.22
CA PHE A 81 6.84 1.97 4.93
C PHE A 81 8.21 2.63 5.09
N GLU A 82 8.29 3.74 5.85
CA GLU A 82 9.53 4.48 6.08
C GLU A 82 10.62 3.59 6.69
N ASP A 83 10.26 2.74 7.64
CA ASP A 83 11.19 1.87 8.37
C ASP A 83 11.62 0.64 7.53
N SER A 84 10.86 0.23 6.50
CA SER A 84 11.13 -1.01 5.75
C SER A 84 11.54 -0.83 4.29
N ILE A 85 11.38 0.34 3.68
CA ILE A 85 11.57 0.52 2.24
C ILE A 85 13.00 0.20 1.77
N GLU A 86 14.02 0.65 2.52
CA GLU A 86 15.42 0.38 2.17
C GLU A 86 15.75 -1.11 2.23
N ASP A 87 15.30 -1.80 3.27
CA ASP A 87 15.51 -3.24 3.45
C ASP A 87 14.81 -4.05 2.35
N MET A 88 13.62 -3.62 1.93
CA MET A 88 12.87 -4.23 0.84
C MET A 88 13.56 -4.02 -0.51
N ILE A 89 14.09 -2.83 -0.78
CA ILE A 89 14.90 -2.52 -1.96
C ILE A 89 16.13 -3.44 -2.02
N GLN A 90 16.89 -3.54 -0.92
CA GLN A 90 18.08 -4.38 -0.88
C GLN A 90 17.74 -5.87 -1.01
N SER A 91 16.64 -6.31 -0.39
CA SER A 91 16.16 -7.68 -0.51
C SER A 91 15.80 -8.01 -1.96
N TYR A 92 15.08 -7.12 -2.66
CA TYR A 92 14.77 -7.29 -4.07
C TYR A 92 16.05 -7.44 -4.88
N LEU A 93 16.99 -6.49 -4.78
CA LEU A 93 18.25 -6.51 -5.54
C LEU A 93 19.12 -7.75 -5.27
N LYS A 94 19.02 -8.33 -4.07
CA LYS A 94 19.78 -9.53 -3.69
C LYS A 94 19.22 -10.82 -4.29
N TYR A 95 17.91 -10.87 -4.54
CA TYR A 95 17.20 -12.10 -4.90
C TYR A 95 16.51 -12.05 -6.27
N SER A 96 16.56 -10.92 -6.97
CA SER A 96 16.09 -10.73 -8.35
C SER A 96 17.08 -11.26 -9.40
#